data_AF-A0A224YVS8-F1
#
_entry.id   AF-A0A224YVS8-F1
#
_cell.length_a   1.000
_cell.length_b   1.000
_cell.length_c   1.000
_cell.angle_alpha   90.00
_cell.angle_beta   90.00
_cell.angle_gamma   90.00
#
_symmetry.space_group_name_H-M   'P 1'
#
loop_
_entity.id
_entity.type
_entity.pdbx_description
1 polymer ?
#
loop_
_entity_poly.entity_id
_entity_poly.type
_entity_poly.pdbx_seq_one_letter_code
_entity_poly.pdbx_strand_id
1 'polypeptide(L)'
;MSSQVQEHAETSVLPEGFSGGPHGLGDPNDRRLRKVEVEVLIPQKMRDKARDEKCADLVEKFGECSKREGLMLPFKCRQENNALKACLKKWYEDPEFQHMCREEYLSERSKFRETGVWQKKDKRADIRSKKAHESSSNA
;
A
#
# COMPACT_ATOMS: atom_id res chain seq x y z
N MET A 1 15.54 17.20 41.90
CA MET A 1 16.31 16.00 41.52
C MET A 1 16.11 15.80 40.04
N SER A 2 17.03 16.36 39.24
CA SER A 2 16.98 16.32 37.79
C SER A 2 17.50 14.97 37.32
N SER A 3 16.60 14.07 36.93
CA SER A 3 16.96 12.81 36.28
C SER A 3 17.31 13.10 34.82
N GLN A 4 18.61 13.18 34.53
CA GLN A 4 19.15 13.23 33.18
C GLN A 4 18.99 11.84 32.56
N VAL A 5 18.14 11.70 31.55
CA VAL A 5 18.07 10.50 30.71
C VAL A 5 19.28 10.55 29.78
N GLN A 6 20.19 9.58 29.93
CA GLN A 6 21.36 9.43 29.05
C GLN A 6 20.91 9.14 27.62
N GLU A 7 21.13 10.10 26.73
CA GLU A 7 21.01 9.96 25.29
C GLU A 7 22.24 9.17 24.78
N HIS A 8 22.09 7.85 24.63
CA HIS A 8 23.08 7.03 23.95
C HIS A 8 22.97 7.29 22.45
N ALA A 9 23.69 8.31 21.97
CA ALA A 9 23.91 8.53 20.55
C ALA A 9 24.84 7.42 20.03
N GLU A 10 24.28 6.26 19.71
CA GLU A 10 24.99 5.26 18.93
C GLU A 10 25.38 5.89 17.59
N THR A 11 26.69 5.91 17.32
CA THR A 11 27.27 6.52 16.13
C THR A 11 26.82 5.74 14.91
N SER A 12 25.67 6.11 14.37
CA SER A 12 25.09 5.46 13.20
C SER A 12 25.79 5.96 11.95
N VAL A 13 26.15 5.02 11.06
CA VAL A 13 26.59 5.33 9.70
C VAL A 13 25.44 5.75 8.77
N LEU A 14 24.20 5.70 9.27
CA LEU A 14 23.00 6.07 8.53
C LEU A 14 22.62 7.53 8.80
N PRO A 15 22.00 8.22 7.82
CA PRO A 15 21.56 9.59 8.03
C PRO A 15 20.50 9.68 9.15
N GLU A 16 20.40 10.86 9.74
CA GLU A 16 19.47 11.16 10.83
C GLU A 16 18.03 10.73 10.50
N GLY A 17 17.34 10.06 11.42
CA GLY A 17 15.98 9.51 11.25
C GLY A 17 15.87 8.16 10.53
N PHE A 18 16.99 7.61 10.02
CA PHE A 18 17.06 6.23 9.51
C PHE A 18 17.55 5.21 10.55
N SER A 19 18.17 5.70 11.61
CA SER A 19 18.61 4.94 12.79
C SER A 19 18.01 5.56 14.05
N GLY A 20 17.90 4.75 15.11
CA GLY A 20 17.34 5.17 16.39
C GLY A 20 15.86 4.84 16.54
N GLY A 21 15.17 5.55 17.43
CA GLY A 21 13.80 5.20 17.85
C GLY A 21 13.77 3.98 18.79
N PRO A 22 12.59 3.59 19.30
CA PRO A 22 12.45 2.57 20.34
C PRO A 22 12.95 1.17 19.92
N HIS A 23 12.99 0.90 18.61
CA HIS A 23 13.42 -0.38 18.04
C HIS A 23 14.59 -0.26 17.05
N GLY A 24 15.28 0.88 16.99
CA GLY A 24 16.38 1.08 16.03
C GLY A 24 15.94 1.20 14.56
N LEU A 25 14.64 1.34 14.28
CA LEU A 25 14.04 1.39 12.94
C LEU A 25 13.87 2.83 12.39
N GLY A 26 14.40 3.81 13.11
CA GLY A 26 14.23 5.24 12.87
C GLY A 26 13.11 5.85 13.70
N ASP A 27 13.04 7.18 13.71
CA ASP A 27 12.05 7.95 14.50
C ASP A 27 10.61 7.71 13.97
N PRO A 28 9.66 7.27 14.82
CA PRO A 28 8.25 7.13 14.47
C PRO A 28 7.58 8.44 13.99
N ASN A 29 8.06 9.60 14.43
CA ASN A 29 7.50 10.91 14.08
C ASN A 29 8.12 11.54 12.83
N ASP A 30 9.20 10.96 12.28
CA ASP A 30 9.81 11.46 11.06
C ASP A 30 8.86 11.30 9.88
N ARG A 31 8.57 12.41 9.19
CA ARG A 31 7.68 12.49 8.02
C ARG A 31 8.43 12.57 6.69
N ARG A 32 9.76 12.58 6.69
CA ARG A 32 10.56 12.60 5.45
C ARG A 32 10.34 11.31 4.67
N LEU A 33 10.36 11.42 3.34
CA LEU A 33 10.21 10.30 2.42
C LEU A 33 11.54 9.98 1.76
N ARG A 34 11.92 8.70 1.81
CA ARG A 34 13.03 8.12 1.06
C ARG A 34 12.69 8.04 -0.41
N LYS A 35 13.72 8.01 -1.26
CA LYS A 35 13.57 7.75 -2.69
C LYS A 35 12.74 6.49 -2.98
N VAL A 36 13.01 5.38 -2.27
CA VAL A 36 12.24 4.13 -2.42
C VAL A 36 10.77 4.29 -2.02
N GLU A 37 10.46 5.17 -1.07
CA GLU A 37 9.08 5.40 -0.64
C GLU A 37 8.30 6.20 -1.68
N VAL A 38 8.94 7.23 -2.23
CA VAL A 38 8.39 8.07 -3.28
C VAL A 38 8.22 7.30 -4.59
N GLU A 39 9.22 6.53 -5.00
CA GLU A 39 9.26 5.91 -6.33
C GLU A 39 8.62 4.51 -6.37
N VAL A 40 8.57 3.80 -5.24
CA VAL A 40 8.14 2.39 -5.21
C VAL A 40 6.99 2.16 -4.24
N LEU A 41 7.14 2.46 -2.94
CA LEU A 41 6.20 2.00 -1.92
C LEU A 41 4.86 2.74 -1.97
N ILE A 42 4.87 4.08 -2.08
CA ILE A 42 3.63 4.86 -2.22
C ILE A 42 2.95 4.55 -3.56
N PRO A 43 3.65 4.54 -4.72
CA PRO A 43 3.07 4.09 -5.98
C PRO A 43 2.49 2.67 -5.94
N GLN A 44 3.15 1.73 -5.25
CA GLN A 44 2.64 0.38 -5.07
C GLN A 44 1.35 0.37 -4.24
N LYS A 45 1.31 1.11 -3.13
CA LYS A 45 0.10 1.27 -2.31
C LYS A 45 -1.06 1.87 -3.12
N MET A 46 -0.79 2.90 -3.91
CA MET A 46 -1.78 3.50 -4.82
C MET A 46 -2.31 2.47 -5.82
N ARG A 47 -1.44 1.72 -6.48
CA ARG A 47 -1.87 0.67 -7.44
C ARG A 47 -2.71 -0.41 -6.76
N ASP A 48 -2.29 -0.89 -5.59
CA ASP A 48 -3.03 -1.91 -4.85
C ASP A 48 -4.41 -1.41 -4.44
N LYS A 49 -4.48 -0.19 -3.92
CA LYS A 49 -5.74 0.41 -3.46
C LYS A 49 -6.69 0.73 -4.63
N ALA A 50 -6.16 1.30 -5.71
CA ALA A 50 -6.94 1.57 -6.92
C ALA A 50 -7.49 0.26 -7.52
N ARG A 51 -6.67 -0.81 -7.58
CA ARG A 51 -7.11 -2.13 -8.05
C ARG A 51 -8.20 -2.72 -7.16
N ASP A 52 -8.00 -2.70 -5.84
CA ASP A 52 -8.84 -3.46 -4.91
C ASP A 52 -10.12 -2.72 -4.49
N GLU A 53 -10.16 -1.39 -4.59
CA GLU A 53 -11.29 -0.56 -4.14
C GLU A 53 -11.96 0.26 -5.25
N LYS A 54 -11.21 0.72 -6.26
CA LYS A 54 -11.74 1.68 -7.26
C LYS A 54 -12.03 1.07 -8.62
N CYS A 55 -11.25 0.07 -9.03
CA CYS A 55 -11.32 -0.58 -10.34
C CYS A 55 -11.68 -2.07 -10.21
N ALA A 56 -12.31 -2.47 -9.09
CA ALA A 56 -12.55 -3.88 -8.77
C ALA A 56 -13.41 -4.60 -9.83
N ASP A 57 -14.40 -3.90 -10.40
CA ASP A 57 -15.26 -4.40 -11.47
C ASP A 57 -14.48 -4.68 -12.77
N LEU A 58 -13.54 -3.79 -13.10
CA LEU A 58 -12.67 -3.94 -14.28
C LEU A 58 -11.63 -5.05 -14.07
N VAL A 59 -11.16 -5.23 -12.82
CA VAL A 59 -10.29 -6.34 -12.44
C VAL A 59 -11.02 -7.66 -12.58
N GLU A 60 -12.29 -7.72 -12.17
CA GLU A 60 -13.13 -8.91 -12.33
C GLU A 60 -13.36 -9.25 -13.80
N LYS A 61 -13.83 -8.30 -14.62
CA LYS A 61 -14.03 -8.49 -16.07
C LYS A 61 -12.76 -8.92 -16.78
N PHE A 62 -11.63 -8.28 -16.46
CA PHE A 62 -10.33 -8.68 -17.00
C PHE A 62 -9.95 -10.10 -16.53
N GLY A 63 -10.20 -10.43 -15.26
CA GLY A 63 -9.98 -11.75 -14.69
C GLY A 63 -10.83 -12.85 -15.34
N GLU A 64 -12.10 -12.58 -15.64
CA GLU A 64 -12.99 -13.49 -16.38
C GLU A 64 -12.49 -13.75 -17.79
N CYS A 65 -12.13 -12.69 -18.53
CA CYS A 65 -11.54 -12.84 -19.85
C CYS A 65 -10.22 -13.64 -19.78
N SER A 66 -9.39 -13.36 -18.77
CA SER A 66 -8.13 -14.07 -18.55
C SER A 66 -8.31 -15.56 -18.32
N LYS A 67 -9.31 -15.94 -17.52
CA LYS A 67 -9.65 -17.35 -17.26
C LYS A 67 -10.18 -18.04 -18.51
N ARG A 68 -10.95 -17.33 -19.35
CA ARG A 68 -11.52 -17.87 -20.59
C ARG A 68 -10.49 -18.07 -21.70
N GLU A 69 -9.66 -17.06 -21.95
CA GLU A 69 -8.75 -17.02 -23.11
C GLU A 69 -7.36 -17.60 -22.80
N GLY A 70 -6.97 -17.66 -21.52
CA GLY A 70 -5.71 -18.23 -21.06
C GLY A 70 -4.51 -17.62 -21.79
N LEU A 71 -3.83 -18.44 -22.60
CA LEU A 71 -2.63 -18.02 -23.34
C LEU A 71 -2.92 -16.97 -24.43
N MET A 72 -4.17 -16.87 -24.91
CA MET A 72 -4.59 -15.89 -25.92
C MET A 72 -4.93 -14.51 -25.32
N LEU A 73 -4.79 -14.32 -24.00
CA LEU A 73 -5.09 -13.07 -23.29
C LEU A 73 -4.51 -11.80 -23.94
N PRO A 74 -3.24 -11.73 -24.38
CA PRO A 74 -2.69 -10.51 -24.96
C PRO A 74 -3.35 -10.10 -26.27
N PHE A 75 -4.09 -11.00 -26.92
CA PHE A 75 -4.78 -10.76 -28.17
C PHE A 75 -6.28 -10.57 -27.97
N LYS A 76 -6.90 -11.41 -27.14
CA LYS A 76 -8.35 -11.48 -26.98
C LYS A 76 -8.89 -10.58 -25.87
N CYS A 77 -8.12 -10.32 -24.82
CA CYS A 77 -8.54 -9.49 -23.68
C CYS A 77 -7.96 -8.07 -23.70
N ARG A 78 -7.64 -7.54 -24.90
CA ARG A 78 -7.02 -6.22 -25.05
C ARG A 78 -7.94 -5.11 -24.56
N GLN A 79 -9.24 -5.24 -24.81
CA GLN A 79 -10.22 -4.22 -24.47
C GLN A 79 -10.37 -4.08 -22.95
N GLU A 80 -10.55 -5.20 -22.25
CA GLU A 80 -10.66 -5.26 -20.79
C GLU A 80 -9.37 -4.78 -20.13
N ASN A 81 -8.21 -5.17 -20.67
CA ASN A 81 -6.91 -4.70 -20.18
C ASN A 81 -6.75 -3.18 -20.34
N ASN A 82 -7.15 -2.63 -21.49
CA ASN A 82 -7.06 -1.19 -21.74
C ASN A 82 -8.01 -0.40 -20.82
N ALA A 83 -9.22 -0.91 -20.59
CA ALA A 83 -10.16 -0.31 -19.65
C ALA A 83 -9.61 -0.31 -18.21
N LEU A 84 -9.07 -1.44 -17.76
CA LEU A 84 -8.43 -1.55 -16.45
C LEU A 84 -7.23 -0.60 -16.32
N LYS A 85 -6.35 -0.56 -17.31
CA LYS A 85 -5.21 0.37 -17.35
C LYS A 85 -5.65 1.84 -17.30
N ALA A 86 -6.69 2.21 -18.04
CA ALA A 86 -7.23 3.56 -18.04
C ALA A 86 -7.77 3.94 -16.64
N CYS A 87 -8.48 3.03 -15.98
CA CYS A 87 -8.96 3.26 -14.61
C CYS A 87 -7.79 3.44 -13.63
N LEU A 88 -6.80 2.56 -13.65
CA LEU A 88 -5.64 2.66 -12.77
C LEU A 88 -4.84 3.94 -13.01
N LYS A 89 -4.68 4.35 -14.28
CA LYS A 89 -3.99 5.58 -14.66
C LYS A 89 -4.70 6.81 -14.09
N LYS A 90 -6.04 6.88 -14.19
CA LYS A 90 -6.83 7.99 -13.64
C LYS A 90 -6.55 8.21 -12.15
N TRP A 91 -6.55 7.14 -11.35
CA TRP A 91 -6.26 7.25 -9.91
C TRP A 91 -4.79 7.50 -9.61
N TYR A 92 -3.89 7.06 -10.48
CA TYR A 92 -2.47 7.35 -10.33
C TYR A 92 -2.17 8.85 -10.49
N GLU A 93 -2.86 9.52 -11.42
CA GLU A 93 -2.69 10.95 -11.69
C GLU A 93 -3.47 11.86 -10.72
N ASP A 94 -4.33 11.28 -9.89
CA ASP A 94 -5.16 12.02 -8.94
C ASP A 94 -4.36 12.48 -7.70
N PRO A 95 -4.21 13.81 -7.47
CA PRO A 95 -3.36 14.33 -6.40
C PRO A 95 -3.94 14.08 -5.00
N GLU A 96 -5.26 14.03 -4.86
CA GLU A 96 -5.92 13.75 -3.58
C GLU A 96 -5.70 12.30 -3.16
N PHE A 97 -5.81 11.37 -4.11
CA PHE A 97 -5.53 9.96 -3.92
C PHE A 97 -4.06 9.71 -3.60
N GLN A 98 -3.14 10.41 -4.26
CA GLN A 98 -1.71 10.38 -3.93
C GLN A 98 -1.44 10.83 -2.49
N HIS A 99 -2.04 11.95 -2.07
CA HIS A 99 -1.88 12.47 -0.71
C HIS A 99 -2.43 11.49 0.32
N MET A 100 -3.64 10.96 0.11
CA MET A 100 -4.24 9.98 1.00
C MET A 100 -3.38 8.71 1.12
N CYS A 101 -2.90 8.15 0.01
CA CYS A 101 -2.03 6.97 0.04
C CYS A 101 -0.69 7.25 0.74
N ARG A 102 -0.14 8.47 0.61
CA ARG A 102 1.05 8.91 1.33
C ARG A 102 0.82 8.94 2.84
N GLU A 103 -0.26 9.56 3.29
CA GLU A 103 -0.57 9.64 4.73
C GLU A 103 -0.81 8.26 5.34
N GLU A 104 -1.50 7.36 4.63
CA GLU A 104 -1.66 5.97 5.07
C GLU A 104 -0.32 5.25 5.17
N TYR A 105 0.57 5.43 4.19
CA TYR A 105 1.92 4.86 4.24
C TYR A 105 2.72 5.39 5.44
N LEU A 106 2.69 6.70 5.69
CA LEU A 106 3.37 7.32 6.83
C LEU A 106 2.82 6.80 8.16
N SER A 107 1.49 6.64 8.27
CA SER A 107 0.85 6.06 9.46
C SER A 107 1.27 4.61 9.70
N GLU A 108 1.26 3.77 8.67
CA GLU A 108 1.72 2.38 8.76
C GLU A 108 3.20 2.29 9.14
N ARG A 109 4.05 3.16 8.56
CA ARG A 109 5.47 3.25 8.88
C ARG A 109 5.72 3.70 10.31
N SER A 110 4.98 4.69 10.78
CA SER A 110 5.07 5.19 12.16
C SER A 110 4.77 4.07 13.16
N LYS A 111 3.67 3.35 12.96
CA LYS A 111 3.31 2.16 13.76
C LYS A 111 4.38 1.08 13.71
N PHE A 112 4.96 0.81 12.55
CA PHE A 112 6.04 -0.16 12.43
C PHE A 112 7.28 0.25 13.21
N ARG A 113 7.66 1.53 13.17
CA ARG A 113 8.81 2.06 13.92
C ARG A 113 8.56 2.10 15.42
N GLU A 114 7.31 2.36 15.84
CA GLU A 114 6.90 2.38 17.24
C GLU A 114 6.82 0.97 17.85
N THR A 115 6.27 0.00 17.12
CA THR A 115 5.96 -1.35 17.65
C THR A 115 6.96 -2.44 17.24
N GLY A 116 7.79 -2.18 16.22
CA GLY A 116 8.67 -3.17 15.60
C GLY A 116 7.96 -4.24 14.75
N VAL A 117 6.61 -4.21 14.64
CA VAL A 117 5.82 -5.25 13.96
C VAL A 117 5.15 -4.72 12.71
N TRP A 118 5.43 -5.34 11.57
CA TRP A 118 4.76 -4.98 10.31
C TRP A 118 3.38 -5.61 10.26
N GLN A 119 2.34 -4.78 10.19
CA GLN A 119 0.95 -5.20 10.02
C GLN A 119 0.77 -5.77 8.60
N LYS A 120 0.89 -7.10 8.45
CA LYS A 120 0.58 -7.75 7.18
C LYS A 120 -0.93 -7.69 6.95
N LYS A 121 -1.35 -7.10 5.83
CA LYS A 121 -2.74 -7.21 5.38
C LYS A 121 -2.98 -8.66 4.95
N ASP A 122 -3.76 -9.42 5.72
CA ASP A 122 -4.17 -10.76 5.34
C ASP A 122 -5.23 -10.66 4.23
N LYS A 123 -4.75 -10.63 2.98
CA LYS A 123 -5.60 -10.57 1.79
C LYS A 123 -6.61 -11.72 1.75
N ARG A 124 -6.30 -12.91 2.32
CA ARG A 124 -7.23 -14.04 2.33
C ARG A 124 -8.35 -13.84 3.35
N ALA A 125 -8.06 -13.23 4.50
CA ALA A 125 -9.07 -12.85 5.46
C ALA A 125 -10.00 -11.76 4.88
N ASP A 126 -9.42 -10.72 4.26
CA ASP A 126 -10.20 -9.63 3.66
C ASP A 126 -11.14 -10.13 2.55
N ILE A 127 -10.67 -11.03 1.68
CA ILE A 127 -11.51 -11.65 0.63
C ILE A 127 -12.65 -12.47 1.23
N ARG A 128 -12.41 -13.18 2.35
CA ARG A 128 -13.43 -13.99 3.02
C ARG A 128 -14.53 -13.11 3.61
N SER A 129 -14.14 -12.00 4.26
CA SER A 129 -15.07 -11.03 4.82
C SER A 129 -15.91 -10.33 3.73
N LYS A 130 -15.29 -9.93 2.61
CA LYS A 130 -16.00 -9.34 1.47
C LYS A 130 -17.03 -10.30 0.86
N LYS A 131 -16.66 -11.57 0.66
CA LYS A 131 -17.60 -12.61 0.17
C LYS A 131 -18.77 -12.84 1.13
N ALA A 132 -18.52 -12.84 2.45
CA ALA A 132 -19.58 -12.99 3.43
C ALA A 132 -20.56 -11.81 3.40
N HIS A 133 -20.08 -10.59 3.23
CA HIS A 133 -20.91 -9.40 3.16
C HIS A 133 -21.77 -9.37 1.88
N GLU A 134 -21.25 -9.84 0.76
CA GLU A 134 -21.96 -9.92 -0.52
C GLU A 134 -23.04 -11.02 -0.55
N SER A 135 -22.83 -12.12 0.18
CA SER A 135 -23.87 -13.14 0.39
C SER A 135 -25.03 -12.68 1.28
N SER A 136 -24.80 -11.69 2.15
CA SER A 136 -25.86 -11.08 2.99
C SER A 136 -26.58 -9.91 2.34
N SER A 137 -26.07 -9.36 1.24
CA SER A 137 -26.74 -8.28 0.49
C SER A 137 -27.55 -8.77 -0.72
N ASN A 138 -27.38 -10.03 -1.12
CA ASN A 138 -28.10 -10.67 -2.24
C ASN A 138 -29.13 -11.72 -1.77
N ALA A 139 -29.45 -11.77 -0.47
CA ALA A 139 -30.50 -12.58 0.14
C ALA A 139 -31.59 -11.66 0.69
#